data_AF-A0A5B9FEQ3-F1
#
_entry.id   AF-A0A5B9FEQ3-F1
#
_cell.length_a   1.000
_cell.length_b   1.000
_cell.length_c   1.000
_cell.angle_alpha   90.00
_cell.angle_beta   90.00
_cell.angle_gamma   90.00
#
_symmetry.space_group_name_H-M   'P 1'
#
loop_
_entity.id
_entity.type
_entity.pdbx_description
1 polymer ?
#
loop_
_entity_poly.entity_id
_entity_poly.type
_entity_poly.pdbx_seq_one_letter_code
_entity_poly.pdbx_strand_id
1 'polypeptide(L)'
;MAYSKADFRTLTQQLHQSLIAQNGEPLSCELYATPFSHGSITVEYDNGDQDHHVAEACNIAAVISSIGRILSLPRSNIACEEMSEVLLLRLDVLREYIRAAIETAHKGTYAETDADRMVRRWAGFLKHPSEYVFAHRCLSSTGTTSDPPAIEINCAFLASWDKLKLYERDQKKSDLAHQIVSVNFPSIAKIDAFFKATANHINKLIAANFGIAQNA
;
A
#
# COMPACT_ATOMS: atom_id res chain seq x y z
N MET A 1 -10.70 -12.62 -7.59
CA MET A 1 -10.65 -13.44 -6.39
C MET A 1 -9.87 -12.70 -5.33
N ALA A 2 -10.35 -12.79 -4.10
CA ALA A 2 -9.66 -12.32 -2.92
C ALA A 2 -8.46 -13.20 -2.56
N TYR A 3 -7.62 -12.73 -1.65
CA TYR A 3 -6.53 -13.53 -1.10
C TYR A 3 -7.09 -14.69 -0.27
N SER A 4 -6.40 -15.83 -0.30
CA SER A 4 -6.67 -16.96 0.57
C SER A 4 -5.91 -16.82 1.90
N LYS A 5 -6.26 -17.65 2.88
CA LYS A 5 -5.51 -17.73 4.14
C LYS A 5 -4.03 -18.11 3.93
N ALA A 6 -3.72 -18.89 2.91
CA ALA A 6 -2.34 -19.24 2.57
C ALA A 6 -1.60 -18.00 2.05
N ASP A 7 -2.24 -17.21 1.18
CA ASP A 7 -1.69 -15.96 0.67
C ASP A 7 -1.36 -14.98 1.81
N PHE A 8 -2.25 -14.82 2.79
CA PHE A 8 -1.99 -13.97 3.96
C PHE A 8 -0.76 -14.40 4.77
N ARG A 9 -0.55 -15.71 4.94
CA ARG A 9 0.66 -16.24 5.61
C ARG A 9 1.92 -15.96 4.80
N THR A 10 1.86 -16.17 3.49
CA THR A 10 2.97 -15.86 2.57
C THR A 10 3.32 -14.38 2.59
N LEU A 11 2.30 -13.51 2.51
CA LEU A 11 2.48 -12.06 2.58
C LEU A 11 3.05 -11.61 3.94
N THR A 12 2.66 -12.27 5.05
CA THR A 12 3.25 -11.99 6.38
C THR A 12 4.75 -12.25 6.36
N GLN A 13 5.18 -13.40 5.83
CA GLN A 13 6.59 -13.75 5.73
C GLN A 13 7.34 -12.77 4.82
N GLN A 14 6.76 -12.43 3.67
CA GLN A 14 7.35 -11.50 2.71
C GLN A 14 7.48 -10.08 3.25
N LEU A 15 6.48 -9.60 4.01
CA LEU A 15 6.53 -8.30 4.68
C LEU A 15 7.72 -8.26 5.66
N HIS A 16 7.84 -9.27 6.51
CA HIS A 16 8.94 -9.36 7.48
C HIS A 16 10.28 -9.44 6.78
N GLN A 17 10.44 -10.31 5.78
CA GLN A 17 11.70 -10.46 5.06
C GLN A 17 12.12 -9.20 4.30
N SER A 18 11.15 -8.45 3.75
CA SER A 18 11.45 -7.25 2.95
C SER A 18 11.75 -6.03 3.80
N LEU A 19 11.17 -5.93 5.00
CA LEU A 19 11.28 -4.75 5.86
C LEU A 19 12.20 -4.94 7.07
N ILE A 20 13.17 -5.84 6.95
CA ILE A 20 14.26 -6.05 7.91
C ILE A 20 15.56 -5.46 7.33
N ALA A 21 16.31 -4.76 8.18
CA ALA A 21 17.63 -4.22 7.88
C ALA A 21 18.72 -5.30 7.96
N GLN A 22 19.94 -4.96 7.53
CA GLN A 22 21.06 -5.91 7.50
C GLN A 22 21.46 -6.46 8.88
N ASN A 23 21.20 -5.69 9.94
CA ASN A 23 21.44 -6.08 11.34
C ASN A 23 20.33 -6.99 11.92
N GLY A 24 19.29 -7.30 11.15
CA GLY A 24 18.16 -8.11 11.60
C GLY A 24 17.03 -7.33 12.27
N GLU A 25 17.20 -6.03 12.51
CA GLU A 25 16.17 -5.16 13.07
C GLU A 25 15.17 -4.70 12.00
N PRO A 26 13.92 -4.37 12.34
CA PRO A 26 13.00 -3.74 11.40
C PRO A 26 13.58 -2.45 10.81
N LEU A 27 13.44 -2.23 9.49
CA LEU A 27 13.87 -0.99 8.82
C LEU A 27 13.25 0.27 9.45
N SER A 28 12.05 0.13 10.05
CA SER A 28 11.43 1.23 10.78
C SER A 28 12.27 1.69 11.97
N CYS A 29 13.02 0.80 12.65
CA CYS A 29 13.89 1.13 13.78
C CYS A 29 15.08 1.98 13.33
N GLU A 30 15.67 1.69 12.19
CA GLU A 30 16.77 2.50 11.64
C GLU A 30 16.32 3.90 11.24
N LEU A 31 15.07 4.04 10.80
CA LEU A 31 14.48 5.34 10.49
C LEU A 31 14.33 6.21 11.76
N TYR A 32 14.12 5.63 12.94
CA TYR A 32 14.11 6.37 14.22
C TYR A 32 15.47 6.94 14.59
N ALA A 33 16.57 6.27 14.25
CA ALA A 33 17.92 6.66 14.63
C ALA A 33 18.48 7.85 13.84
N THR A 34 17.62 8.60 13.14
CA THR A 34 18.02 9.68 12.23
C THR A 34 17.64 11.08 12.79
N PRO A 35 18.57 11.80 13.43
CA PRO A 35 18.26 13.02 14.19
C PRO A 35 17.89 14.27 13.35
N PHE A 36 17.87 14.19 12.02
CA PHE A 36 17.78 15.36 11.13
C PHE A 36 16.52 15.45 10.27
N SER A 37 15.49 14.65 10.55
CA SER A 37 14.22 14.76 9.83
C SER A 37 13.41 15.99 10.25
N HIS A 38 12.58 16.51 9.36
CA HIS A 38 11.58 17.52 9.69
C HIS A 38 10.58 17.01 10.76
N GLY A 39 10.27 17.82 11.77
CA GLY A 39 9.35 17.45 12.84
C GLY A 39 9.96 16.50 13.89
N SER A 40 11.29 16.52 14.07
CA SER A 40 11.93 15.80 15.17
C SER A 40 11.56 16.40 16.53
N ILE A 41 11.34 15.53 17.51
CA ILE A 41 11.06 15.86 18.90
C ILE A 41 12.10 15.12 19.74
N THR A 42 12.76 15.83 20.65
CA THR A 42 13.56 15.19 21.70
C THR A 42 12.68 15.04 22.93
N VAL A 43 12.49 13.81 23.40
CA VAL A 43 11.82 13.50 24.66
C VAL A 43 12.90 13.28 25.70
N GLU A 44 12.91 14.11 26.73
CA GLU A 44 13.82 13.98 27.86
C GLU A 44 13.07 13.32 29.02
N TYR A 45 13.63 12.25 29.55
CA TYR A 45 13.08 11.52 30.69
C TYR A 45 13.68 12.04 32.01
N ASP A 46 12.98 11.82 33.12
CA ASP A 46 13.39 12.28 34.46
C ASP A 46 14.76 11.73 34.91
N ASN A 47 15.25 10.66 34.29
CA ASN A 47 16.56 10.07 34.55
C ASN A 47 17.70 10.71 33.72
N GLY A 48 17.39 11.71 32.89
CA GLY A 48 18.33 12.38 31.99
C GLY A 48 18.55 11.66 30.66
N ASP A 49 17.84 10.56 30.40
CA ASP A 49 17.88 9.92 29.08
C ASP A 49 17.11 10.79 28.06
N GLN A 50 17.60 10.79 26.81
CA GLN A 50 16.98 11.52 25.71
C GLN A 50 16.66 10.56 24.56
N ASP A 51 15.40 10.55 24.13
CA ASP A 51 14.94 9.84 22.94
C ASP A 51 14.61 10.83 21.82
N HIS A 52 15.07 10.54 20.60
CA HIS A 52 14.71 11.32 19.42
C HIS A 52 13.57 10.64 18.66
N HIS A 53 12.47 11.36 18.48
CA HIS A 53 11.31 10.91 17.73
C HIS A 53 11.17 11.70 16.44
N VAL A 54 10.97 10.98 15.34
CA VAL A 54 10.66 11.54 14.03
C VAL A 54 9.22 11.19 13.69
N ALA A 55 8.32 12.19 13.65
CA ALA A 55 6.89 11.93 13.45
C ALA A 55 6.60 11.12 12.17
N GLU A 56 7.32 11.40 11.09
CA GLU A 56 7.21 10.66 9.82
C GLU A 56 7.62 9.18 9.97
N ALA A 57 8.71 8.92 10.69
CA ALA A 57 9.20 7.57 10.98
C ALA A 57 8.21 6.80 11.86
N CYS A 58 7.67 7.45 12.89
CA CYS A 58 6.62 6.89 13.75
C CYS A 58 5.39 6.48 12.94
N ASN A 59 4.94 7.36 12.04
CA ASN A 59 3.78 7.11 11.20
C ASN A 59 4.01 5.93 10.25
N ILE A 60 5.17 5.88 9.57
CA ILE A 60 5.53 4.76 8.69
C ILE A 60 5.59 3.45 9.49
N ALA A 61 6.25 3.44 10.65
CA ALA A 61 6.35 2.27 11.52
C ALA A 61 4.98 1.78 12.00
N ALA A 62 4.10 2.69 12.43
CA ALA A 62 2.75 2.37 12.86
C ALA A 62 1.90 1.77 11.73
N VAL A 63 2.07 2.24 10.49
CA VAL A 63 1.39 1.68 9.32
C VAL A 63 1.92 0.29 8.98
N ILE A 64 3.24 0.06 9.00
CA ILE A 64 3.85 -1.26 8.79
C ILE A 64 3.34 -2.27 9.83
N SER A 65 3.35 -1.90 11.11
CA SER A 65 2.81 -2.72 12.19
C SER A 65 1.30 -3.01 11.99
N SER A 66 0.53 -2.01 11.55
CA SER A 66 -0.87 -2.21 11.20
C SER A 66 -1.07 -3.18 10.04
N ILE A 67 -0.20 -3.17 9.02
CA ILE A 67 -0.26 -4.14 7.91
C ILE A 67 0.04 -5.55 8.44
N GLY A 68 1.08 -5.71 9.26
CA GLY A 68 1.38 -6.99 9.91
C GLY A 68 0.19 -7.55 10.70
N ARG A 69 -0.51 -6.69 11.44
CA ARG A 69 -1.77 -7.05 12.12
C ARG A 69 -2.83 -7.50 11.14
N ILE A 70 -3.13 -6.73 10.09
CA ILE A 70 -4.12 -7.11 9.06
C ILE A 70 -3.80 -8.47 8.46
N LEU A 71 -2.53 -8.74 8.15
CA LEU A 71 -2.11 -10.01 7.56
C LEU A 71 -2.32 -11.21 8.51
N SER A 72 -2.28 -10.98 9.82
CA SER A 72 -2.46 -12.01 10.85
C SER A 72 -3.93 -12.31 11.21
N LEU A 73 -4.87 -11.44 10.83
CA LEU A 73 -6.26 -11.50 11.28
C LEU A 73 -7.17 -12.57 10.62
N PRO A 74 -7.01 -12.96 9.34
CA PRO A 74 -8.01 -13.78 8.67
C PRO A 74 -8.20 -15.18 9.29
N ARG A 75 -9.41 -15.43 9.82
CA ARG A 75 -9.82 -16.70 10.44
C ARG A 75 -10.68 -17.59 9.54
N SER A 76 -11.29 -17.03 8.50
CA SER A 76 -12.20 -17.69 7.55
C SER A 76 -12.09 -17.10 6.15
N ASN A 77 -12.66 -17.75 5.13
CA ASN A 77 -12.63 -17.24 3.75
C ASN A 77 -13.41 -15.93 3.56
N ILE A 78 -14.53 -15.74 4.26
CA ILE A 78 -15.29 -14.47 4.24
C ILE A 78 -14.43 -13.34 4.79
N ALA A 79 -13.75 -13.57 5.92
CA ALA A 79 -12.82 -12.60 6.48
C ALA A 79 -11.65 -12.29 5.54
N CYS A 80 -11.26 -13.23 4.67
CA CYS A 80 -10.18 -12.99 3.72
C CYS A 80 -10.57 -11.98 2.63
N GLU A 81 -11.83 -11.92 2.19
CA GLU A 81 -12.30 -10.96 1.18
C GLU A 81 -12.22 -9.53 1.72
N GLU A 82 -12.87 -9.27 2.85
CA GLU A 82 -12.85 -7.95 3.51
C GLU A 82 -11.41 -7.54 3.87
N MET A 83 -10.63 -8.46 4.43
CA MET A 83 -9.24 -8.17 4.80
C MET A 83 -8.34 -7.92 3.58
N SER A 84 -8.67 -8.47 2.41
CA SER A 84 -7.92 -8.19 1.17
C SER A 84 -8.14 -6.74 0.72
N GLU A 85 -9.38 -6.25 0.78
CA GLU A 85 -9.70 -4.85 0.48
C GLU A 85 -9.02 -3.91 1.48
N VAL A 86 -9.13 -4.21 2.78
CA VAL A 86 -8.51 -3.43 3.86
C VAL A 86 -6.98 -3.42 3.72
N LEU A 87 -6.38 -4.55 3.35
CA LEU A 87 -4.94 -4.63 3.09
C LEU A 87 -4.53 -3.65 1.99
N LEU A 88 -5.16 -3.71 0.81
CA LEU A 88 -4.82 -2.85 -0.32
C LEU A 88 -4.96 -1.36 0.01
N LEU A 89 -6.01 -0.99 0.75
CA LEU A 89 -6.18 0.38 1.26
C LEU A 89 -5.05 0.78 2.21
N ARG A 90 -4.64 -0.12 3.11
CA ARG A 90 -3.56 0.16 4.06
C ARG A 90 -2.19 0.25 3.38
N LEU A 91 -1.95 -0.49 2.30
CA LEU A 91 -0.74 -0.35 1.48
C LEU A 91 -0.65 1.04 0.85
N ASP A 92 -1.77 1.60 0.38
CA ASP A 92 -1.79 2.97 -0.17
C ASP A 92 -1.54 4.03 0.90
N VAL A 93 -2.03 3.83 2.12
CA VAL A 93 -1.68 4.68 3.27
C VAL A 93 -0.17 4.66 3.51
N LEU A 94 0.47 3.48 3.48
CA LEU A 94 1.93 3.38 3.64
C LEU A 94 2.66 4.14 2.54
N ARG A 95 2.23 3.97 1.28
CA ARG A 95 2.78 4.67 0.12
C ARG A 95 2.72 6.20 0.30
N GLU A 96 1.57 6.72 0.73
CA GLU A 96 1.38 8.16 0.94
C GLU A 96 2.25 8.73 2.06
N TYR A 97 2.40 8.01 3.18
CA TYR A 97 3.29 8.44 4.26
C TYR A 97 4.77 8.48 3.82
N ILE A 98 5.21 7.48 3.06
CA ILE A 98 6.57 7.45 2.51
C ILE A 98 6.78 8.57 1.49
N ARG A 99 5.81 8.81 0.59
CA ARG A 99 5.86 9.93 -0.35
C ARG A 99 6.00 11.26 0.39
N ALA A 100 5.13 11.51 1.37
CA ALA A 100 5.14 12.73 2.14
C ALA A 100 6.48 12.97 2.85
N ALA A 101 7.07 11.92 3.44
CA ALA A 101 8.38 12.00 4.08
C ALA A 101 9.49 12.36 3.07
N ILE A 102 9.51 11.73 1.89
CA ILE A 102 10.50 12.01 0.83
C ILE A 102 10.39 13.46 0.32
N GLU A 103 9.17 13.93 0.09
CA GLU A 103 8.90 15.25 -0.46
C GLU A 103 9.13 16.37 0.57
N THR A 104 8.79 16.14 1.84
CA THR A 104 8.88 17.15 2.91
C THR A 104 10.28 17.22 3.52
N ALA A 105 10.84 16.10 3.99
CA ALA A 105 12.08 16.09 4.75
C ALA A 105 13.32 16.30 3.88
N HIS A 106 13.28 15.87 2.62
CA HIS A 106 14.49 15.81 1.78
C HIS A 106 14.46 16.68 0.53
N LYS A 107 13.36 17.41 0.28
CA LYS A 107 13.11 18.08 -1.02
C LYS A 107 13.32 17.12 -2.21
N GLY A 108 13.16 15.83 -1.97
CA GLY A 108 13.31 14.79 -2.97
C GLY A 108 12.04 14.67 -3.80
N THR A 109 12.15 14.00 -4.95
CA THR A 109 10.96 13.62 -5.73
C THR A 109 10.67 12.15 -5.50
N TYR A 110 9.47 11.84 -5.02
CA TYR A 110 9.02 10.46 -4.92
C TYR A 110 8.79 9.86 -6.30
N ALA A 111 9.70 8.98 -6.73
CA ALA A 111 9.60 8.30 -8.01
C ALA A 111 8.76 7.01 -7.85
N GLU A 112 7.48 7.07 -8.24
CA GLU A 112 6.60 5.89 -8.20
C GLU A 112 7.17 4.74 -9.05
N THR A 113 7.31 3.57 -8.44
CA THR A 113 7.52 2.30 -9.14
C THR A 113 6.21 1.77 -9.73
N ASP A 114 6.28 0.70 -10.53
CA ASP A 114 5.07 0.03 -11.02
C ASP A 114 4.25 -0.60 -9.88
N ALA A 115 4.90 -1.02 -8.81
CA ALA A 115 4.22 -1.56 -7.63
C ALA A 115 3.47 -0.45 -6.88
N ASP A 116 4.06 0.73 -6.76
CA ASP A 116 3.42 1.91 -6.15
C ASP A 116 2.18 2.34 -6.95
N ARG A 117 2.33 2.42 -8.29
CA ARG A 117 1.21 2.71 -9.21
C ARG A 117 0.09 1.67 -9.09
N MET A 118 0.45 0.39 -8.96
CA MET A 118 -0.52 -0.69 -8.80
C MET A 118 -1.33 -0.52 -7.52
N VAL A 119 -0.68 -0.27 -6.38
CA VAL A 119 -1.35 -0.01 -5.10
C VAL A 119 -2.25 1.22 -5.18
N ARG A 120 -1.75 2.34 -5.73
CA ARG A 120 -2.52 3.58 -5.92
C ARG A 120 -3.80 3.35 -6.72
N ARG A 121 -3.73 2.60 -7.82
CA ARG A 121 -4.88 2.28 -8.67
C ARG A 121 -5.92 1.45 -7.94
N TRP A 122 -5.49 0.42 -7.22
CA TRP A 122 -6.39 -0.42 -6.43
C TRP A 122 -7.07 0.34 -5.31
N ALA A 123 -6.33 1.15 -4.56
CA ALA A 123 -6.92 1.99 -3.53
C ALA A 123 -7.90 3.03 -4.11
N GLY A 124 -7.60 3.62 -5.27
CA GLY A 124 -8.52 4.50 -5.98
C GLY A 124 -9.84 3.81 -6.34
N PHE A 125 -9.76 2.59 -6.91
CA PHE A 125 -10.93 1.78 -7.23
C PHE A 125 -11.74 1.41 -5.98
N LEU A 126 -11.08 0.95 -4.91
CA LEU A 126 -11.76 0.53 -3.69
C LEU A 126 -12.41 1.69 -2.93
N LYS A 127 -11.83 2.89 -2.97
CA LYS A 127 -12.43 4.10 -2.35
C LYS A 127 -13.62 4.63 -3.15
N HIS A 128 -13.55 4.56 -4.48
CA HIS A 128 -14.52 5.20 -5.37
C HIS A 128 -14.90 4.27 -6.54
N PRO A 129 -15.54 3.10 -6.29
CA PRO A 129 -15.85 2.15 -7.35
C PRO A 129 -16.77 2.72 -8.45
N SER A 130 -17.66 3.65 -8.08
CA SER A 130 -18.52 4.40 -9.02
C SER A 130 -17.75 5.26 -10.02
N GLU A 131 -16.50 5.63 -9.70
CA GLU A 131 -15.62 6.36 -10.62
C GLU A 131 -14.99 5.45 -11.70
N TYR A 132 -15.31 4.16 -11.69
CA TYR A 132 -14.81 3.19 -12.65
C TYR A 132 -15.97 2.48 -13.36
N VAL A 133 -16.92 1.95 -12.60
CA VAL A 133 -18.05 1.18 -13.15
C VAL A 133 -19.32 1.41 -12.33
N PHE A 134 -20.43 1.66 -13.02
CA PHE A 134 -21.77 1.69 -12.41
C PHE A 134 -22.39 0.30 -12.51
N ALA A 135 -22.06 -0.56 -11.55
CA ALA A 135 -22.35 -1.98 -11.61
C ALA A 135 -23.02 -2.51 -10.33
N HIS A 136 -23.81 -3.57 -10.49
CA HIS A 136 -24.32 -4.34 -9.36
C HIS A 136 -23.22 -5.29 -8.86
N ARG A 137 -22.81 -5.18 -7.58
CA ARG A 137 -22.00 -6.21 -6.91
C ARG A 137 -22.91 -7.41 -6.63
N CYS A 138 -23.04 -8.31 -7.60
CA CYS A 138 -23.84 -9.51 -7.41
C CYS A 138 -23.04 -10.55 -6.61
N LEU A 139 -23.51 -10.88 -5.41
CA LEU A 139 -22.91 -11.92 -4.55
C LEU A 139 -23.24 -13.35 -5.03
N SER A 140 -23.85 -13.52 -6.21
CA SER A 140 -24.25 -14.85 -6.68
C SER A 140 -23.03 -15.66 -7.13
N SER A 141 -22.79 -16.72 -6.36
CA SER A 141 -21.89 -17.86 -6.56
C SER A 141 -21.48 -18.14 -8.01
N THR A 142 -20.20 -18.50 -8.15
CA THR A 142 -19.64 -19.37 -9.21
C THR A 142 -20.70 -20.30 -9.80
N GLY A 143 -21.12 -20.06 -11.05
CA GLY A 143 -22.07 -20.92 -11.77
C GLY A 143 -23.00 -20.21 -12.76
N THR A 144 -23.19 -18.90 -12.64
CA THR A 144 -24.06 -18.14 -13.55
C THR A 144 -23.26 -17.44 -14.64
N THR A 145 -23.42 -17.91 -15.89
CA THR A 145 -23.08 -17.10 -17.08
C THR A 145 -24.01 -15.88 -17.11
N SER A 146 -23.43 -14.69 -17.06
CA SER A 146 -24.16 -13.43 -17.21
C SER A 146 -24.20 -13.04 -18.69
N ASP A 147 -25.35 -12.53 -19.13
CA ASP A 147 -25.52 -11.90 -20.43
C ASP A 147 -26.00 -10.45 -20.20
N PRO A 148 -25.17 -9.43 -20.50
CA PRO A 148 -23.80 -9.52 -21.03
C PRO A 148 -22.78 -10.10 -20.03
N PRO A 149 -21.61 -10.57 -20.50
CA PRO A 149 -20.57 -11.12 -19.64
C PRO A 149 -20.12 -10.16 -18.55
N ALA A 150 -19.82 -10.68 -17.36
CA ALA A 150 -19.30 -9.87 -16.26
C ALA A 150 -17.99 -9.14 -16.64
N ILE A 151 -17.90 -7.88 -16.22
CA ILE A 151 -16.70 -7.05 -16.36
C ILE A 151 -15.66 -7.54 -15.36
N GLU A 152 -14.48 -7.91 -15.85
CA GLU A 152 -13.37 -8.29 -15.00
C GLU A 152 -12.52 -7.08 -14.57
N ILE A 153 -12.62 -6.69 -13.30
CA ILE A 153 -11.78 -5.66 -12.70
C ILE A 153 -10.50 -6.32 -12.18
N ASN A 154 -9.42 -6.17 -12.94
CA ASN A 154 -8.09 -6.67 -12.59
C ASN A 154 -7.02 -5.58 -12.76
N CYS A 155 -5.75 -5.93 -12.51
CA CYS A 155 -4.63 -4.99 -12.65
C CYS A 155 -4.53 -4.39 -14.06
N ALA A 156 -4.84 -5.16 -15.11
CA ALA A 156 -4.76 -4.69 -16.49
C ALA A 156 -5.90 -3.71 -16.79
N PHE A 157 -7.12 -4.00 -16.33
CA PHE A 157 -8.26 -3.08 -16.42
C PHE A 157 -7.92 -1.74 -15.78
N LEU A 158 -7.46 -1.74 -14.52
CA LEU A 158 -7.15 -0.49 -13.80
C LEU A 158 -5.96 0.26 -14.42
N ALA A 159 -4.95 -0.44 -14.93
CA ALA A 159 -3.84 0.18 -15.65
C ALA A 159 -4.29 0.81 -16.98
N SER A 160 -5.27 0.21 -17.68
CA SER A 160 -5.87 0.80 -18.88
C SER A 160 -6.69 2.03 -18.53
N TRP A 161 -7.43 1.99 -17.42
CA TRP A 161 -8.30 3.08 -16.95
C TRP A 161 -7.53 4.35 -16.62
N ASP A 162 -6.38 4.19 -15.95
CA ASP A 162 -5.50 5.28 -15.55
C ASP A 162 -4.97 6.08 -16.77
N LYS A 163 -4.86 5.44 -17.94
CA LYS A 163 -4.39 6.06 -19.20
C LYS A 163 -5.49 6.84 -19.95
N LEU A 164 -6.75 6.63 -19.62
CA LEU A 164 -7.88 7.29 -20.28
C LEU A 164 -7.99 8.74 -19.82
N LYS A 165 -8.29 9.64 -20.76
CA LYS A 165 -8.72 11.02 -20.49
C LYS A 165 -10.11 11.03 -19.88
N LEU A 166 -10.48 12.15 -19.27
CA LEU A 166 -11.76 12.28 -18.56
C LEU A 166 -12.97 11.91 -19.45
N TYR A 167 -13.06 12.45 -20.66
CA TYR A 167 -14.16 12.13 -21.59
C TYR A 167 -14.19 10.65 -22.01
N GLU A 168 -13.03 9.99 -22.11
CA GLU A 168 -12.93 8.56 -22.46
C GLU A 168 -13.39 7.70 -21.29
N ARG A 169 -13.12 8.13 -20.06
CA ARG A 169 -13.63 7.47 -18.85
C ARG A 169 -15.14 7.60 -18.76
N ASP A 170 -15.70 8.78 -19.02
CA ASP A 170 -17.14 8.99 -18.96
C ASP A 170 -17.88 8.15 -20.00
N GLN A 171 -17.37 8.10 -21.24
CA GLN A 171 -17.90 7.21 -22.27
C GLN A 171 -17.81 5.74 -21.83
N LYS A 172 -16.63 5.29 -21.38
CA LYS A 172 -16.42 3.91 -20.96
C LYS A 172 -17.27 3.52 -19.76
N LYS A 173 -17.50 4.43 -18.80
CA LYS A 173 -18.44 4.23 -17.68
C LYS A 173 -19.85 3.99 -18.20
N SER A 174 -20.30 4.80 -19.15
CA SER A 174 -21.62 4.66 -19.78
C SER A 174 -21.75 3.33 -20.52
N ASP A 175 -20.72 2.93 -21.26
CA ASP A 175 -20.71 1.67 -22.03
C ASP A 175 -20.77 0.43 -21.11
N LEU A 176 -20.22 0.55 -19.90
CA LEU A 176 -20.16 -0.50 -18.89
C LEU A 176 -21.31 -0.44 -17.87
N ALA A 177 -22.26 0.48 -18.04
CA ALA A 177 -23.36 0.66 -17.10
C ALA A 177 -24.26 -0.58 -17.01
N HIS A 178 -24.77 -0.84 -15.81
CA HIS A 178 -25.74 -1.93 -15.52
C HIS A 178 -25.21 -3.36 -15.75
N GLN A 179 -23.90 -3.54 -15.89
CA GLN A 179 -23.28 -4.87 -16.02
C GLN A 179 -22.84 -5.42 -14.66
N ILE A 180 -22.67 -6.74 -14.56
CA ILE A 180 -22.11 -7.40 -13.38
C ILE A 180 -20.59 -7.22 -13.38
N VAL A 181 -20.00 -7.06 -12.19
CA VAL A 181 -18.55 -6.95 -12.02
C VAL A 181 -17.99 -8.13 -11.25
N SER A 182 -16.88 -8.67 -11.74
CA SER A 182 -16.03 -9.63 -11.04
C SER A 182 -14.68 -8.98 -10.71
N VAL A 183 -14.25 -9.04 -9.45
CA VAL A 183 -13.02 -8.37 -8.99
C VAL A 183 -11.91 -9.38 -8.78
N ASN A 184 -10.77 -9.17 -9.43
CA ASN A 184 -9.54 -9.96 -9.34
C ASN A 184 -8.39 -9.12 -8.79
N PHE A 185 -8.14 -9.23 -7.48
CA PHE A 185 -7.05 -8.52 -6.78
C PHE A 185 -5.66 -8.88 -7.34
N PRO A 186 -4.65 -8.02 -7.11
CA PRO A 186 -3.28 -8.29 -7.52
C PRO A 186 -2.80 -9.65 -7.01
N SER A 187 -1.96 -10.33 -7.77
CA SER A 187 -1.27 -11.51 -7.27
C SER A 187 -0.37 -11.18 -6.08
N ILE A 188 -0.11 -12.17 -5.21
CA ILE A 188 0.82 -12.03 -4.09
C ILE A 188 2.21 -11.54 -4.53
N ALA A 189 2.67 -11.94 -5.71
CA ALA A 189 3.94 -11.47 -6.28
C ALA A 189 3.95 -9.95 -6.55
N LYS A 190 2.81 -9.35 -6.92
CA LYS A 190 2.69 -7.90 -7.09
C LYS A 190 2.71 -7.16 -5.75
N ILE A 191 2.18 -7.77 -4.69
CA ILE A 191 2.24 -7.21 -3.32
C ILE A 191 3.66 -7.34 -2.74
N ASP A 192 4.33 -8.48 -2.95
CA ASP A 192 5.74 -8.67 -2.60
C ASP A 192 6.64 -7.63 -3.29
N ALA A 193 6.39 -7.35 -4.57
CA ALA A 193 7.10 -6.29 -5.29
C ALA A 193 6.88 -4.90 -4.65
N PHE A 194 5.69 -4.64 -4.09
CA PHE A 194 5.42 -3.42 -3.34
C PHE A 194 6.17 -3.37 -2.00
N PHE A 195 6.27 -4.49 -1.26
CA PHE A 195 7.08 -4.55 -0.04
C PHE A 195 8.56 -4.26 -0.31
N LYS A 196 9.11 -4.80 -1.41
CA LYS A 196 10.48 -4.52 -1.84
C LYS A 196 10.67 -3.07 -2.28
N ALA A 197 9.71 -2.49 -3.00
CA ALA A 197 9.74 -1.08 -3.37
C ALA A 197 9.71 -0.18 -2.12
N THR A 198 8.85 -0.51 -1.15
CA THR A 198 8.75 0.15 0.16
C THR A 198 10.09 0.12 0.89
N ALA A 199 10.72 -1.05 0.99
CA ALA A 199 12.04 -1.20 1.61
C ALA A 199 13.09 -0.30 0.95
N ASN A 200 13.12 -0.26 -0.39
CA ASN A 200 14.02 0.61 -1.14
C ASN A 200 13.76 2.10 -0.88
N HIS A 201 12.50 2.52 -0.78
CA HIS A 201 12.16 3.91 -0.46
C HIS A 201 12.56 4.28 0.97
N ILE A 202 12.35 3.38 1.95
CA ILE A 202 12.77 3.60 3.34
C ILE A 202 14.30 3.65 3.44
N ASN A 203 15.02 2.76 2.76
CA ASN A 203 16.50 2.81 2.72
C ASN A 203 17.03 4.12 2.13
N LYS A 204 16.35 4.68 1.12
CA LYS A 204 16.69 6.02 0.59
C LYS A 204 16.48 7.13 1.61
N LEU A 205 15.38 7.07 2.37
CA LEU A 205 15.11 8.01 3.46
C LEU A 205 16.21 7.94 4.53
N ILE A 206 16.55 6.72 4.98
CA ILE A 206 17.61 6.48 5.95
C ILE A 206 18.95 7.05 5.44
N ALA A 207 19.34 6.70 4.21
CA ALA A 207 20.59 7.18 3.62
C ALA A 207 20.64 8.70 3.48
N ALA A 208 19.52 9.33 3.08
CA ALA A 208 19.44 10.78 2.96
C ALA A 208 19.61 11.48 4.32
N ASN A 209 19.05 10.92 5.39
CA ASN A 209 19.25 11.46 6.74
C ASN A 209 20.68 11.30 7.26
N PHE A 210 21.35 10.18 6.98
CA PHE A 210 22.77 10.01 7.35
C PHE A 210 23.71 10.91 6.53
N GLY A 211 23.40 11.17 5.25
CA GLY A 211 24.18 12.08 4.41
C GLY A 211 24.08 13.56 4.82
N ILE A 212 22.97 13.96 5.43
CA ILE A 212 22.81 15.30 6.02
C ILE A 212 23.67 15.45 7.29
N ALA A 213 23.75 14.41 8.12
CA ALA A 213 24.55 14.39 9.36
C ALA A 213 26.06 14.60 9.13
N GLN A 214 26.59 14.30 7.93
CA GLN A 214 28.01 14.50 7.59
C GLN A 214 28.33 15.92 7.08
N ASN A 215 27.31 16.70 6.73
CA ASN A 215 27.45 18.03 6.13
C ASN A 215 26.90 19.17 7.03
N ALA A 216 26.41 18.83 8.23
CA ALA A 216 25.95 19.76 9.26
C ALA A 216 27.01 19.87 10.38
#